data_AF-A0A8T1U9K7-F1
#
_entry.id   AF-A0A8T1U9K7-F1
#
_cell.length_a   1.000
_cell.length_b   1.000
_cell.length_c   1.000
_cell.angle_alpha   90.00
_cell.angle_beta   90.00
_cell.angle_gamma   90.00
#
_symmetry.space_group_name_H-M   'P 1'
#
loop_
_entity.id
_entity.type
_entity.pdbx_description
1 polymer ?
#
loop_
_entity_poly.entity_id
_entity_poly.type
_entity_poly.pdbx_seq_one_letter_code
_entity_poly.pdbx_strand_id
1 'polypeptide(L)'
;MATDLIMSGDCGGTNTRLSLWNIPKDSKHIKGDIAPGSMLFSKKYLNEDYASFAEVCHLFLNEAKLVNQIPEACVLACAGPILKNTVDFTNVEFGWKIDGSSLEKELGIKTVRLINDFAAMGYGLLTLRPHEYMVLNDAPKDETAPMA
;
A
#
# COMPACT_ATOMS: atom_id res chain seq x y z
N MET A 1 15.30 -0.78 -19.14
CA MET A 1 14.86 -2.10 -18.65
C MET A 1 13.35 -2.05 -18.50
N ALA A 2 12.64 -3.15 -18.73
CA ALA A 2 11.19 -3.15 -18.55
C ALA A 2 10.84 -2.98 -17.06
N THR A 3 9.75 -2.28 -16.76
CA THR A 3 9.24 -2.05 -15.41
C THR A 3 7.79 -2.50 -15.30
N ASP A 4 7.37 -2.89 -14.11
CA ASP A 4 5.98 -3.10 -13.74
C ASP A 4 5.47 -1.87 -12.98
N LEU A 5 4.28 -1.41 -13.35
CA LEU A 5 3.58 -0.35 -12.64
C LEU A 5 2.83 -0.97 -11.46
N ILE A 6 3.12 -0.53 -10.24
CA ILE A 6 2.50 -1.04 -9.02
C ILE A 6 1.81 0.10 -8.29
N MET A 7 0.58 -0.13 -7.84
CA MET A 7 -0.14 0.79 -6.96
C MET A 7 -0.04 0.32 -5.51
N SER A 8 0.13 1.26 -4.59
CA SER A 8 0.07 0.98 -3.15
C SER A 8 -0.82 2.00 -2.46
N GLY A 9 -1.48 1.60 -1.38
CA GLY A 9 -2.33 2.49 -0.59
C GLY A 9 -2.18 2.32 0.91
N ASP A 10 -2.31 3.41 1.64
CA ASP A 10 -2.52 3.46 3.09
C ASP A 10 -3.91 4.06 3.33
N CYS A 11 -4.82 3.22 3.82
CA CYS A 11 -6.25 3.47 3.87
C CYS A 11 -6.71 3.49 5.33
N GLY A 12 -6.88 4.69 5.87
CA GLY A 12 -7.51 4.91 7.16
C GLY A 12 -9.00 5.21 7.03
N GLY A 13 -9.67 5.37 8.17
CA GLY A 13 -11.09 5.75 8.19
C GLY A 13 -11.35 7.13 7.58
N THR A 14 -10.52 8.12 7.91
CA THR A 14 -10.73 9.52 7.50
C THR A 14 -9.95 9.88 6.23
N ASN A 15 -8.79 9.27 6.02
CA ASN A 15 -7.90 9.65 4.92
C ASN A 15 -7.36 8.41 4.22
N THR A 16 -7.12 8.57 2.93
CA THR A 16 -6.47 7.58 2.07
C THR A 16 -5.26 8.21 1.40
N ARG A 17 -4.12 7.52 1.41
CA ARG A 17 -2.94 7.90 0.62
C ARG A 17 -2.66 6.81 -0.40
N LEU A 18 -2.63 7.18 -1.68
CA LEU A 18 -2.26 6.28 -2.77
C LEU A 18 -0.90 6.68 -3.34
N SER A 19 -0.14 5.70 -3.81
CA SER A 19 1.15 5.89 -4.48
C SER A 19 1.29 4.94 -5.66
N LEU A 20 1.98 5.39 -6.71
CA LEU A 20 2.34 4.62 -7.89
C LEU A 20 3.85 4.47 -7.97
N TRP A 21 4.28 3.29 -8.39
CA TRP A 21 5.67 2.90 -8.43
C TRP A 21 6.02 2.26 -9.75
N ASN A 22 7.20 2.58 -10.26
CA ASN A 22 7.86 1.78 -11.29
C ASN A 22 8.83 0.82 -10.61
N ILE A 23 8.59 -0.47 -10.75
CA ILE A 23 9.44 -1.53 -10.21
C ILE A 23 10.17 -2.19 -11.39
N PRO A 24 11.51 -2.27 -11.43
CA PRO A 24 12.21 -3.01 -12.48
C PRO A 24 11.78 -4.48 -12.49
N LYS A 25 11.55 -5.05 -13.68
CA LYS A 25 11.23 -6.48 -13.80
C LYS A 25 12.34 -7.34 -13.20
N ASP A 26 11.94 -8.49 -12.65
CA ASP A 26 12.81 -9.46 -11.98
C ASP A 26 13.52 -8.95 -10.71
N SER A 27 13.14 -7.78 -10.21
CA SER A 27 13.63 -7.29 -8.92
C SER A 27 13.27 -8.27 -7.81
N LYS A 28 14.27 -8.63 -7.01
CA LYS A 28 14.07 -9.39 -5.77
C LYS A 28 14.52 -8.52 -4.61
N HIS A 29 13.69 -8.46 -3.57
CA HIS A 29 14.11 -7.83 -2.33
C HIS A 29 15.13 -8.73 -1.62
N ILE A 30 16.26 -8.16 -1.23
CA ILE A 30 17.27 -8.81 -0.40
C ILE A 30 17.09 -8.24 1.01
N LYS A 31 17.03 -9.12 2.02
CA LYS A 31 16.86 -8.69 3.40
C LYS A 31 17.97 -7.70 3.79
N GLY A 32 17.58 -6.50 4.24
CA GLY A 32 18.49 -5.42 4.60
C GLY A 32 18.71 -4.38 3.50
N ASP A 33 18.24 -4.62 2.28
CA ASP A 33 18.23 -3.62 1.22
C ASP A 33 16.91 -2.81 1.22
N ILE A 34 16.96 -1.66 0.56
CA ILE A 34 15.76 -0.86 0.28
C ILE A 34 14.83 -1.59 -0.69
N ALA A 35 13.53 -1.33 -0.60
CA ALA A 35 12.59 -1.83 -1.58
C ALA A 35 12.98 -1.34 -2.99
N PRO A 36 12.95 -2.21 -4.03
CA PRO A 36 13.29 -1.81 -5.38
C PRO A 36 12.25 -0.85 -5.95
N GLY A 37 12.67 -0.05 -6.93
CA GLY A 37 11.78 0.82 -7.70
C GLY A 37 11.78 2.29 -7.30
N SER A 38 10.98 3.07 -8.02
CA SER A 38 10.88 4.52 -7.85
C SER A 38 9.43 4.97 -7.85
N MET A 39 9.08 5.83 -6.89
CA MET A 39 7.75 6.43 -6.82
C MET A 39 7.54 7.41 -7.98
N LEU A 40 6.42 7.28 -8.67
CA LEU A 40 6.02 8.14 -9.79
C LEU A 40 5.06 9.23 -9.35
N PHE A 41 4.13 8.88 -8.48
CA PHE A 41 3.07 9.78 -8.03
C PHE A 41 2.57 9.34 -6.65
N SER A 42 2.22 10.29 -5.80
CA SER A 42 1.58 10.04 -4.52
C SER A 42 0.62 11.16 -4.19
N LYS A 43 -0.56 10.81 -3.68
CA LYS A 43 -1.55 11.79 -3.24
C LYS A 43 -2.34 11.28 -2.05
N LYS A 44 -2.73 12.22 -1.20
CA LYS A 44 -3.62 12.02 -0.07
C LYS A 44 -5.00 12.60 -0.38
N TYR A 45 -6.03 11.88 0.03
CA TYR A 45 -7.44 12.21 -0.11
C TYR A 45 -8.11 12.21 1.26
N LEU A 46 -9.04 13.12 1.45
CA LEU A 46 -9.96 13.12 2.58
C LEU A 46 -11.18 12.29 2.18
N ASN A 47 -11.48 11.23 2.94
CA ASN A 47 -12.47 10.25 2.49
C ASN A 47 -13.89 10.83 2.43
N GLU A 48 -14.22 11.82 3.27
CA GLU A 48 -15.55 12.45 3.27
C GLU A 48 -15.89 13.22 1.99
N ASP A 49 -14.86 13.60 1.21
CA ASP A 49 -15.03 14.31 -0.07
C ASP A 49 -15.47 13.39 -1.21
N TYR A 50 -15.48 12.06 -1.01
CA TYR A 50 -15.74 11.09 -2.07
C TYR A 50 -16.75 10.01 -1.64
N ALA A 51 -17.57 9.56 -2.58
CA ALA A 51 -18.63 8.59 -2.32
C ALA A 51 -18.10 7.17 -2.11
N SER A 52 -16.91 6.84 -2.65
CA SER A 52 -16.32 5.51 -2.52
C SER A 52 -14.81 5.50 -2.71
N PHE A 53 -14.17 4.42 -2.26
CA PHE A 53 -12.74 4.19 -2.53
C PHE A 53 -12.43 3.99 -4.03
N ALA A 54 -13.35 3.39 -4.79
CA ALA A 54 -13.17 3.19 -6.22
C ALA A 54 -13.13 4.51 -6.99
N GLU A 55 -13.97 5.47 -6.61
CA GLU A 55 -13.93 6.84 -7.12
C GLU A 55 -12.55 7.48 -6.90
N VAL A 56 -12.00 7.34 -5.70
CA VAL A 56 -10.64 7.83 -5.38
C VAL A 56 -9.57 7.16 -6.24
N CYS A 57 -9.68 5.85 -6.51
CA CYS A 57 -8.74 5.15 -7.38
C CYS A 57 -8.78 5.69 -8.82
N HIS A 58 -9.97 5.88 -9.38
CA HIS A 58 -10.11 6.46 -10.72
C HIS A 58 -9.58 7.89 -10.80
N LEU A 59 -9.92 8.73 -9.82
CA LEU A 59 -9.41 10.08 -9.71
C LEU A 59 -7.88 10.09 -9.64
N PHE A 60 -7.30 9.24 -8.80
CA PHE A 60 -5.86 9.14 -8.63
C PHE A 60 -5.12 8.72 -9.90
N LEU A 61 -5.62 7.72 -10.62
CA LEU A 61 -5.04 7.31 -11.90
C LEU A 61 -5.17 8.40 -12.98
N ASN A 62 -6.27 9.17 -12.94
CA ASN A 62 -6.46 10.33 -13.80
C ASN A 62 -5.49 11.46 -13.51
N GLU A 63 -5.31 11.82 -12.24
CA GLU A 63 -4.37 12.86 -11.83
C GLU A 63 -2.90 12.47 -12.05
N ALA A 64 -2.59 11.19 -11.93
CA ALA A 64 -1.28 10.63 -12.31
C ALA A 64 -1.02 10.68 -13.82
N LYS A 65 -2.06 10.96 -14.64
CA LYS A 65 -2.05 10.90 -16.12
C LYS A 65 -1.73 9.50 -16.65
N LEU A 66 -2.13 8.46 -15.92
CA LEU A 66 -1.85 7.05 -16.23
C LEU A 66 -3.12 6.23 -16.45
N VAL A 67 -4.25 6.85 -16.80
CA VAL A 67 -5.54 6.17 -17.04
C VAL A 67 -5.48 5.03 -18.06
N ASN A 68 -4.53 5.08 -19.00
CA ASN A 68 -4.33 4.06 -20.03
C ASN A 68 -3.30 2.99 -19.64
N GLN A 69 -2.72 3.07 -18.44
CA GLN A 69 -1.75 2.10 -17.91
C GLN A 69 -2.34 1.45 -16.68
N ILE A 70 -2.72 0.18 -16.82
CA ILE A 70 -3.26 -0.60 -15.72
C ILE A 70 -2.09 -1.10 -14.87
N PRO A 71 -2.06 -0.82 -13.55
CA PRO A 71 -1.08 -1.42 -12.65
C PRO A 71 -1.13 -2.95 -12.71
N GLU A 72 0.03 -3.62 -12.68
CA GLU A 72 0.10 -5.10 -12.65
C GLU A 72 -0.48 -5.63 -11.33
N ALA A 73 -0.26 -4.90 -10.22
CA ALA A 73 -0.81 -5.23 -8.92
C ALA A 73 -1.09 -3.98 -8.07
N CYS A 74 -1.96 -4.16 -7.07
CA CYS A 74 -2.21 -3.18 -6.03
C CYS A 74 -2.18 -3.82 -4.64
N VAL A 75 -1.52 -3.17 -3.68
CA VAL A 75 -1.58 -3.55 -2.25
C VAL A 75 -2.07 -2.38 -1.41
N LEU A 76 -3.11 -2.61 -0.62
CA LEU A 76 -3.72 -1.63 0.26
C LEU A 76 -3.49 -2.05 1.71
N ALA A 77 -2.76 -1.23 2.47
CA ALA A 77 -2.71 -1.28 3.91
C ALA A 77 -3.98 -0.62 4.46
N CYS A 78 -4.75 -1.30 5.30
CA CYS A 78 -5.99 -0.77 5.84
C CYS A 78 -6.00 -0.80 7.38
N ALA A 79 -6.46 0.30 7.98
CA ALA A 79 -6.62 0.46 9.42
C ALA A 79 -7.89 -0.26 9.93
N GLY A 80 -7.88 -1.59 9.85
CA GLY A 80 -8.99 -2.44 10.25
C GLY A 80 -8.71 -3.93 10.04
N PRO A 81 -9.59 -4.80 10.55
CA PRO A 81 -9.47 -6.24 10.31
C PRO A 81 -9.73 -6.54 8.83
N ILE A 82 -8.81 -7.31 8.22
CA ILE A 82 -9.01 -7.82 6.86
C ILE A 82 -9.65 -9.20 6.94
N LEU A 83 -10.84 -9.34 6.35
CA LEU A 83 -11.57 -10.60 6.24
C LEU A 83 -11.89 -10.86 4.78
N LYS A 84 -11.42 -12.00 4.24
CA LYS A 84 -11.65 -12.40 2.83
C LYS A 84 -11.28 -11.33 1.79
N ASN A 85 -10.14 -10.65 1.99
CA ASN A 85 -9.67 -9.57 1.12
C ASN A 85 -10.58 -8.32 1.11
N THR A 86 -11.29 -8.10 2.21
CA THR A 86 -12.23 -6.99 2.41
C THR A 86 -11.92 -6.30 3.75
N VAL A 87 -12.09 -4.98 3.80
CA VAL A 87 -12.15 -4.19 5.04
C VAL A 87 -13.44 -3.39 5.08
N ASP A 88 -13.96 -3.16 6.28
CA ASP A 88 -15.15 -2.35 6.53
C ASP A 88 -14.83 -1.33 7.63
N PHE A 89 -14.83 -0.03 7.31
CA PHE A 89 -14.51 1.04 8.25
C PHE A 89 -15.75 1.47 9.06
N THR A 90 -16.36 0.53 9.78
CA THR A 90 -17.68 0.71 10.44
C THR A 90 -17.73 1.80 11.51
N ASN A 91 -16.60 2.23 12.06
CA ASN A 91 -16.52 3.20 13.15
C ASN A 91 -16.32 4.65 12.66
N VAL A 92 -16.47 4.89 11.36
CA VAL A 92 -16.25 6.20 10.74
C VAL A 92 -17.48 6.55 9.93
N GLU A 93 -18.01 7.76 10.10
CA GLU A 93 -19.25 8.22 9.46
C GLU A 93 -19.21 8.08 7.92
N PHE A 94 -18.05 8.35 7.34
CA PHE A 94 -17.76 8.20 5.90
C PHE A 94 -16.88 6.99 5.60
N GLY A 95 -16.91 5.98 6.47
CA GLY A 95 -16.11 4.78 6.34
C GLY A 95 -16.55 3.95 5.13
N TRP A 96 -15.63 3.71 4.21
CA TRP A 96 -15.90 2.84 3.07
C TRP A 96 -15.78 1.37 3.44
N LYS A 97 -16.50 0.54 2.67
CA LYS A 97 -16.16 -0.86 2.53
C LYS A 97 -15.28 -1.02 1.30
N ILE A 98 -14.10 -1.60 1.46
CA ILE A 98 -13.18 -1.87 0.36
C ILE A 98 -13.10 -3.37 0.16
N ASP A 99 -13.40 -3.83 -1.05
CA ASP A 99 -13.32 -5.23 -1.46
C ASP A 99 -12.31 -5.37 -2.60
N GLY A 100 -11.21 -6.08 -2.35
CA GLY A 100 -10.13 -6.20 -3.34
C GLY A 100 -10.58 -6.89 -4.62
N SER A 101 -11.46 -7.89 -4.55
CA SER A 101 -11.93 -8.63 -5.73
C SER A 101 -12.83 -7.78 -6.63
N SER A 102 -13.57 -6.85 -6.04
CA SER A 102 -14.39 -5.87 -6.74
C SER A 102 -13.49 -4.84 -7.42
N LEU A 103 -12.45 -4.36 -6.73
CA LEU A 103 -11.46 -3.45 -7.31
C LEU A 103 -10.65 -4.07 -8.46
N GLU A 104 -10.29 -5.36 -8.39
CA GLU A 104 -9.65 -6.08 -9.50
C GLU A 104 -10.49 -5.96 -10.78
N LYS A 105 -11.81 -6.17 -10.68
CA LYS A 105 -12.72 -6.09 -11.82
C LYS A 105 -12.93 -4.66 -12.30
N GLU A 106 -13.09 -3.72 -11.36
CA GLU A 106 -13.41 -2.32 -11.67
C GLU A 106 -12.23 -1.57 -12.29
N LEU A 107 -11.01 -1.81 -11.78
CA LEU A 107 -9.80 -1.14 -12.25
C LEU A 107 -9.06 -1.94 -13.34
N GLY A 108 -9.49 -3.18 -13.61
CA GLY A 108 -8.79 -4.10 -14.52
C GLY A 108 -7.45 -4.60 -13.99
N ILE A 109 -7.13 -4.34 -12.72
CA ILE A 109 -5.88 -4.75 -12.08
C ILE A 109 -5.93 -6.26 -11.82
N LYS A 110 -4.90 -6.97 -12.25
CA LYS A 110 -4.85 -8.44 -12.17
C LYS A 110 -4.90 -8.97 -10.74
N THR A 111 -4.33 -8.24 -9.78
CA THR A 111 -4.35 -8.64 -8.38
C THR A 111 -4.40 -7.43 -7.45
N VAL A 112 -5.42 -7.39 -6.58
CA VAL A 112 -5.55 -6.39 -5.51
C VAL A 112 -5.57 -7.12 -4.17
N ARG A 113 -4.63 -6.78 -3.29
CA ARG A 113 -4.55 -7.35 -1.95
C ARG A 113 -4.72 -6.30 -0.88
N LEU A 114 -5.58 -6.60 0.08
CA LEU A 114 -5.72 -5.83 1.31
C LEU A 114 -4.92 -6.53 2.41
N ILE A 115 -4.13 -5.76 3.14
CA ILE A 115 -3.41 -6.19 4.34
C ILE A 115 -3.71 -5.23 5.48
N ASN A 116 -3.56 -5.70 6.71
CA ASN A 116 -3.65 -4.82 7.87
C ASN A 116 -2.49 -3.81 7.87
N ASP A 117 -2.73 -2.62 8.41
CA ASP A 117 -1.75 -1.53 8.55
C ASP A 117 -0.50 -1.92 9.36
N PHE A 118 -0.62 -2.64 10.48
CA PHE A 118 0.54 -3.15 11.21
C PHE A 118 1.33 -4.19 10.41
N ALA A 119 0.65 -5.03 9.63
CA ALA A 119 1.34 -5.96 8.73
C ALA A 119 2.15 -5.21 7.67
N ALA A 120 1.58 -4.15 7.09
CA ALA A 120 2.28 -3.29 6.15
C ALA A 120 3.49 -2.60 6.79
N MET A 121 3.35 -2.08 8.01
CA MET A 121 4.49 -1.52 8.77
C MET A 121 5.59 -2.56 8.99
N GLY A 122 5.23 -3.80 9.36
CA GLY A 122 6.18 -4.90 9.52
C GLY A 122 6.99 -5.17 8.24
N TYR A 123 6.34 -5.17 7.07
CA TYR A 123 7.06 -5.25 5.79
C TYR A 123 7.93 -4.01 5.53
N GLY A 124 7.44 -2.81 5.85
CA GLY A 124 8.18 -1.56 5.67
C GLY A 124 9.47 -1.50 6.50
N LEU A 125 9.45 -1.99 7.74
CA LEU A 125 10.63 -2.04 8.62
C LEU A 125 11.81 -2.80 7.98
N LEU A 126 11.53 -3.83 7.17
CA LEU A 126 12.55 -4.62 6.48
C LEU A 126 13.25 -3.89 5.33
N THR A 127 12.81 -2.66 5.03
CA THR A 127 13.24 -1.86 3.87
C THR A 127 13.85 -0.52 4.25
N LEU A 128 13.93 -0.21 5.54
CA LEU A 128 14.48 1.05 6.04
C LEU A 128 15.99 1.13 5.82
N ARG A 129 16.45 2.31 5.44
CA ARG A 129 17.86 2.68 5.36
C ARG A 129 18.41 2.91 6.78
N PRO A 130 19.73 2.75 6.99
CA PRO A 130 20.35 2.98 8.29
C PRO A 130 20.10 4.37 8.92
N HIS A 131 19.75 5.39 8.13
CA HIS A 131 19.42 6.74 8.61
C HIS A 131 17.93 6.98 8.86
N GLU A 132 17.06 6.02 8.52
CA GLU A 132 15.59 6.13 8.70
C GLU A 132 15.14 5.55 10.06
N TYR A 133 16.07 5.04 10.87
CA TYR A 133 15.82 4.60 12.23
C TYR A 133 16.95 5.03 13.18
N MET A 134 16.67 4.98 14.48
CA MET A 134 17.63 5.27 15.55
C MET A 134 17.72 4.07 16.50
N VAL A 135 18.94 3.70 16.87
CA VAL A 135 19.18 2.66 17.87
C VAL A 135 18.80 3.21 19.24
N LEU A 136 17.80 2.60 19.90
CA LEU A 136 17.42 2.95 21.26
C LEU A 136 18.24 2.20 22.31
N ASN A 137 18.59 0.94 22.03
CA ASN A 137 19.41 0.09 22.90
C ASN A 137 20.50 -0.58 22.05
N ASP A 138 21.74 -0.16 22.25
CA ASP A 138 22.92 -0.74 21.58
C ASP A 138 23.37 -1.99 22.34
N ALA A 139 22.62 -3.08 22.16
CA ALA A 139 22.88 -4.38 22.73
C ALA A 139 22.98 -5.44 21.62
N PRO A 140 23.81 -6.48 21.79
CA PRO A 140 23.86 -7.58 20.84
C PRO A 140 22.47 -8.21 20.66
N LYS A 141 22.07 -8.43 19.41
CA LYS A 141 20.83 -9.14 19.10
C LYS A 141 20.91 -10.59 19.58
N ASP A 142 19.91 -11.02 20.34
CA ASP A 142 19.67 -12.43 20.62
C ASP A 142 18.82 -13.03 19.49
N GLU A 143 19.41 -13.89 18.66
CA GLU A 143 18.73 -14.55 17.52
C GLU A 143 17.64 -15.53 17.96
N THR A 144 17.59 -15.92 19.25
CA THR A 144 16.58 -16.83 19.80
C THR A 144 15.41 -16.10 20.45
N ALA A 145 15.54 -14.80 20.69
CA ALA A 145 14.49 -13.99 21.27
C ALA A 145 13.34 -13.76 20.27
N PRO A 146 12.10 -13.56 20.75
CA PRO A 146 11.00 -13.14 19.89
C PRO A 146 11.35 -11.85 19.13
N MET A 147 11.08 -11.81 17.83
CA MET A 147 11.08 -10.55 17.09
C MET A 147 9.82 -9.77 17.50
N ALA A 148 10.02 -8.61 18.12
CA ALA A 148 8.97 -7.62 18.37
C ALA A 148 8.75 -6.75 17.13
#